data_AF-A0A8C2XEJ3-F1
#
_entry.id   AF-A0A8C2XEJ3-F1
#
_cell.length_a   1.000
_cell.length_b   1.000
_cell.length_c   1.000
_cell.angle_alpha   90.00
_cell.angle_beta   90.00
_cell.angle_gamma   90.00
#
_symmetry.space_group_name_H-M   'P 1'
#
loop_
_entity.id
_entity.type
_entity.pdbx_description
1 polymer ?
#
loop_
_entity_poly.entity_id
_entity_poly.type
_entity_poly.pdbx_seq_one_letter_code
_entity_poly.pdbx_strand_id
1 'polypeptide(L)'
;SDQINLRQIEMVDSMHKWNREALVINVRRKISISNPLLLCLPLTHSDLFQCSLPDKRVFAIRGMSPDIMRLIIEFAYTGSVSVTTENVQELLLAADRLNVMDVVQNCCDFLGEQLCAENCIGIFRFTDIVFSTKLQRKAYRYMVDHFEEVAHHEEFLHLPLQQLIDILERDDLNVRNESVAFEAVLRWIDHVPEERKAHLAVLLSKVRLALTTRVYMRLNVLSNELVNTNAECLTMAWDSLEAISHIRTSRPSVAHLSKPDARPRLPNAILLAIGGWSDGEPNNGIQAYDIRADYWINMTNNCERPRAYHGSAVLNGSIYCIGGSNRVEYFNSVRRFDLSTCVWQEAASMCHRRCYLSVTVLGESIYALGGFDGCTWLSSAERYRPETNQWSLIAPMQEVRSDASSTTLHNKVYICGGFKGNKCLQTAECYNPETNQWTMISPMNSRRSGLGIVAYAGRVYAVGGFDGTDCLYSAEAYDPENNSWHEVSPMWTPRSNFGGCCVQPADTGLSQSAALQQ
;
A
#
# COMPACT_ATOMS: atom_id res chain seq x y z
N SER A 1 37.20 -13.67 -13.55
CA SER A 1 37.38 -15.11 -13.78
C SER A 1 36.72 -15.80 -12.61
N ASP A 2 35.39 -15.78 -12.60
CA ASP A 2 34.59 -16.20 -11.44
C ASP A 2 33.33 -16.89 -11.96
N GLN A 3 33.41 -18.21 -12.01
CA GLN A 3 32.27 -19.10 -12.04
C GLN A 3 32.69 -20.39 -11.34
N ILE A 4 31.71 -21.09 -10.79
CA ILE A 4 31.75 -22.41 -10.14
C ILE A 4 31.74 -22.33 -8.61
N ASN A 5 30.53 -22.26 -8.05
CA ASN A 5 30.20 -23.07 -6.87
C ASN A 5 28.68 -23.35 -6.83
N LEU A 6 28.25 -24.33 -7.64
CA LEU A 6 26.88 -24.86 -7.67
C LEU A 6 26.86 -26.36 -8.06
N ARG A 7 27.95 -27.10 -7.80
CA ARG A 7 28.10 -28.53 -8.20
C ARG A 7 28.61 -29.45 -7.08
N GLN A 8 28.08 -29.32 -5.87
CA GLN A 8 28.35 -30.27 -4.78
C GLN A 8 27.08 -30.81 -4.12
N ILE A 9 26.04 -31.05 -4.90
CA ILE A 9 24.87 -31.84 -4.48
C ILE A 9 24.53 -32.81 -5.61
N GLU A 10 25.41 -33.80 -5.84
CA GLU A 10 25.15 -34.97 -6.68
C GLU A 10 26.42 -35.83 -6.69
N MET A 11 26.61 -36.70 -5.70
CA MET A 11 27.48 -37.90 -5.79
C MET A 11 27.57 -38.62 -4.43
N VAL A 12 26.51 -39.26 -3.96
CA VAL A 12 26.66 -40.48 -3.13
C VAL A 12 25.45 -41.39 -3.36
N ASP A 13 25.33 -41.93 -4.57
CA ASP A 13 24.45 -43.08 -4.80
C ASP A 13 25.06 -44.02 -5.84
N SER A 14 25.86 -44.99 -5.38
CA SER A 14 26.18 -46.21 -6.14
C SER A 14 26.87 -47.27 -5.25
N MET A 15 26.03 -48.12 -4.63
CA MET A 15 26.11 -49.59 -4.59
C MET A 15 27.46 -50.31 -4.31
N HIS A 16 27.51 -51.03 -3.16
CA HIS A 16 27.61 -52.52 -3.03
C HIS A 16 28.68 -53.09 -2.06
N LYS A 17 28.20 -53.75 -0.97
CA LYS A 17 28.39 -55.19 -0.59
C LYS A 17 27.85 -55.43 0.84
N TRP A 18 26.62 -55.95 1.03
CA TRP A 18 26.27 -57.35 1.44
C TRP A 18 27.11 -57.88 2.63
N ASN A 19 26.60 -58.37 3.78
CA ASN A 19 25.35 -59.10 4.06
C ASN A 19 25.11 -59.35 5.59
N ARG A 20 23.82 -59.46 6.01
CA ARG A 20 23.21 -60.20 7.18
C ARG A 20 23.51 -59.68 8.61
N GLU A 21 22.56 -59.49 9.55
CA GLU A 21 21.32 -60.21 9.90
C GLU A 21 20.15 -59.27 10.33
N ALA A 22 18.93 -59.80 10.29
CA ALA A 22 17.64 -59.11 10.17
C ALA A 22 16.96 -58.66 11.48
N LEU A 23 16.00 -57.72 11.41
CA LEU A 23 14.63 -57.95 11.97
C LEU A 23 13.57 -56.95 11.44
N VAL A 24 12.45 -57.50 10.99
CA VAL A 24 11.26 -56.89 10.37
C VAL A 24 10.27 -56.38 11.42
N ILE A 25 9.65 -55.20 11.25
CA ILE A 25 8.23 -54.94 11.64
C ILE A 25 7.61 -53.84 10.73
N ASN A 26 6.42 -54.15 10.17
CA ASN A 26 5.40 -53.28 9.54
C ASN A 26 4.99 -52.10 10.47
N VAL A 27 4.41 -50.98 10.06
CA VAL A 27 3.51 -50.71 8.92
C VAL A 27 4.33 -49.97 7.85
N ARG A 28 4.88 -50.73 6.91
CA ARG A 28 6.21 -50.51 6.31
C ARG A 28 6.48 -49.08 5.78
N ARG A 29 7.01 -48.22 6.65
CA ARG A 29 8.27 -47.46 6.42
C ARG A 29 8.80 -46.94 7.76
N LYS A 30 9.80 -47.65 8.30
CA LYS A 30 10.67 -47.18 9.40
C LYS A 30 11.72 -46.25 8.80
N ILE A 31 11.76 -44.99 9.24
CA ILE A 31 12.86 -44.08 8.92
C ILE A 31 13.89 -44.21 10.04
N SER A 32 15.12 -44.61 9.68
CA SER A 32 16.26 -44.66 10.58
C SER A 32 17.06 -43.36 10.46
N ILE A 33 17.11 -42.58 11.53
CA ILE A 33 17.84 -41.31 11.59
C ILE A 33 19.14 -41.54 12.38
N SER A 34 20.27 -41.15 11.80
CA SER A 34 21.57 -41.21 12.48
C SER A 34 21.76 -40.02 13.43
N ASN A 35 22.26 -40.32 14.63
CA ASN A 35 22.38 -39.43 15.80
C ASN A 35 23.05 -38.03 15.63
N PRO A 36 23.91 -37.70 14.64
CA PRO A 36 24.60 -36.41 14.65
C PRO A 36 23.77 -35.20 14.21
N LEU A 37 22.71 -35.37 13.41
CA LEU A 37 22.00 -34.25 12.75
C LEU A 37 20.81 -33.69 13.54
N LEU A 38 20.36 -34.42 14.57
CA LEU A 38 19.19 -34.04 15.40
C LEU A 38 19.55 -33.06 16.53
N LEU A 39 20.85 -32.78 16.73
CA LEU A 39 21.35 -31.77 17.67
C LEU A 39 21.05 -30.33 17.22
N CYS A 40 20.52 -30.13 16.01
CA CYS A 40 20.19 -28.81 15.46
C CYS A 40 18.73 -28.38 15.70
N LEU A 41 17.88 -29.23 16.29
CA LEU A 41 16.51 -28.84 16.67
C LEU A 41 16.54 -28.12 18.05
N PRO A 42 15.78 -27.02 18.25
CA PRO A 42 15.99 -26.19 19.44
C PRO A 42 15.40 -26.85 20.70
N LEU A 43 16.31 -27.22 21.61
CA LEU A 43 16.31 -27.33 23.08
C LEU A 43 15.07 -27.79 23.89
N THR A 44 13.84 -27.87 23.37
CA THR A 44 12.68 -28.39 24.14
C THR A 44 12.60 -29.92 24.13
N HIS A 45 13.39 -30.57 23.28
CA HIS A 45 13.54 -32.03 23.22
C HIS A 45 14.88 -32.52 23.78
N SER A 46 15.65 -31.71 24.50
CA SER A 46 16.91 -32.17 25.14
C SER A 46 16.69 -33.39 26.05
N ASP A 47 15.51 -33.50 26.67
CA ASP A 47 15.13 -34.63 27.53
C ASP A 47 14.74 -35.90 26.75
N LEU A 48 14.45 -35.78 25.45
CA LEU A 48 14.26 -36.92 24.55
C LEU A 48 15.59 -37.52 24.08
N PHE A 49 16.69 -36.75 24.14
CA PHE A 49 17.97 -37.09 23.52
C PHE A 49 19.17 -37.14 24.48
N GLN A 50 19.00 -36.77 25.76
CA GLN A 50 19.97 -37.11 26.80
C GLN A 50 19.80 -38.56 27.24
N CYS A 51 20.48 -39.50 26.57
CA CYS A 51 20.87 -40.77 27.19
C CYS A 51 21.91 -41.47 26.31
N SER A 52 23.13 -41.54 26.84
CA SER A 52 24.14 -42.51 26.48
C SER A 52 23.63 -43.93 26.73
N LEU A 53 22.91 -44.56 25.79
CA LEU A 53 22.56 -45.99 25.83
C LEU A 53 22.30 -46.53 24.40
N PRO A 54 22.71 -47.76 24.09
CA PRO A 54 22.45 -48.38 22.80
C PRO A 54 21.06 -49.03 22.85
N ASP A 55 20.05 -48.46 22.18
CA ASP A 55 18.89 -49.22 21.68
C ASP A 55 17.96 -48.36 20.83
N LYS A 56 17.45 -48.94 19.73
CA LYS A 56 16.49 -48.32 18.81
C LYS A 56 15.18 -47.99 19.55
N ARG A 57 15.01 -46.73 19.97
CA ARG A 57 13.73 -46.23 20.48
C ARG A 57 12.85 -45.77 19.32
N VAL A 58 11.61 -46.24 19.32
CA VAL A 58 10.56 -45.78 18.39
C VAL A 58 9.73 -44.74 19.13
N PHE A 59 9.73 -43.51 18.63
CA PHE A 59 8.92 -42.42 19.16
C PHE A 59 7.64 -42.29 18.32
N ALA A 60 6.48 -42.40 18.96
CA ALA A 60 5.19 -42.24 18.30
C ALA A 60 4.75 -40.78 18.38
N ILE A 61 5.01 -40.00 17.32
CA ILE A 61 4.48 -38.65 17.16
C ILE A 61 3.02 -38.79 16.72
N ARG A 62 2.08 -38.48 17.62
CA ARG A 62 0.64 -38.58 17.33
C ARG A 62 0.15 -37.34 16.57
N GLY A 63 -0.70 -37.55 15.57
CA GLY A 63 -1.38 -36.48 14.83
C GLY A 63 -0.52 -35.76 13.81
N MET A 64 0.45 -36.44 13.19
CA MET A 64 1.26 -35.90 12.09
C MET A 64 1.20 -36.85 10.89
N SER A 65 0.92 -36.30 9.70
CA SER A 65 0.95 -37.07 8.45
C SER A 65 2.37 -37.58 8.15
N PRO A 66 2.54 -38.83 7.68
CA PRO A 66 3.85 -39.36 7.29
C PRO A 66 4.55 -38.52 6.22
N ASP A 67 3.78 -37.90 5.31
CA ASP A 67 4.33 -37.07 4.24
C ASP A 67 4.87 -35.74 4.76
N ILE A 68 4.20 -35.12 5.73
CA ILE A 68 4.67 -33.89 6.38
C ILE A 68 5.94 -34.16 7.20
N MET A 69 5.98 -35.28 7.94
CA MET A 69 7.19 -35.68 8.66
C MET A 69 8.35 -35.92 7.68
N ARG A 70 8.07 -36.50 6.51
CA ARG A 70 9.08 -36.69 5.45
C ARG A 70 9.63 -35.33 4.98
N LEU A 71 8.78 -34.34 4.75
CA LEU A 71 9.20 -33.00 4.32
C LEU A 71 10.07 -32.29 5.38
N ILE A 72 9.74 -32.42 6.67
CA ILE A 72 10.54 -31.83 7.75
C ILE A 72 11.90 -32.53 7.87
N ILE A 73 11.94 -33.85 7.71
CA ILE A 73 13.20 -34.60 7.69
C ILE A 73 14.02 -34.21 6.46
N GLU A 74 13.40 -34.14 5.29
CA GLU A 74 14.06 -33.73 4.04
C GLU A 74 14.64 -32.33 4.15
N PHE A 75 13.92 -31.39 4.78
CA PHE A 75 14.44 -30.07 5.13
C PHE A 75 15.67 -30.15 6.03
N ALA A 76 15.67 -31.00 7.05
CA ALA A 76 16.83 -31.18 7.94
C ALA A 76 18.09 -31.71 7.21
N TYR A 77 17.93 -32.47 6.12
CA TYR A 77 19.04 -32.98 5.32
C TYR A 77 19.46 -32.06 4.17
N THR A 78 18.52 -31.36 3.53
CA THR A 78 18.75 -30.61 2.30
C THR A 78 18.78 -29.09 2.48
N GLY A 79 18.21 -28.58 3.58
CA GLY A 79 17.97 -27.15 3.80
C GLY A 79 16.85 -26.55 2.93
N SER A 80 16.09 -27.38 2.21
CA SER A 80 15.03 -26.94 1.29
C SER A 80 13.71 -27.67 1.55
N VAL A 81 12.58 -26.96 1.39
CA VAL A 81 11.24 -27.52 1.57
C VAL A 81 10.28 -26.96 0.52
N SER A 82 9.48 -27.83 -0.10
CA SER A 82 8.44 -27.42 -1.05
C SER A 82 7.13 -27.11 -0.31
N VAL A 83 6.78 -25.83 -0.21
CA VAL A 83 5.51 -25.37 0.38
C VAL A 83 4.46 -25.24 -0.73
N THR A 84 3.28 -25.84 -0.52
CA THR A 84 2.14 -25.81 -1.44
C THR A 84 0.86 -25.45 -0.70
N THR A 85 -0.19 -25.06 -1.41
CA THR A 85 -1.51 -24.73 -0.82
C THR A 85 -2.13 -25.91 -0.05
N GLU A 86 -1.85 -27.13 -0.47
CA GLU A 86 -2.37 -28.36 0.17
C GLU A 86 -1.61 -28.73 1.44
N ASN A 87 -0.30 -28.47 1.50
CA ASN A 87 0.54 -28.93 2.61
C ASN A 87 0.79 -27.85 3.68
N VAL A 88 0.62 -26.56 3.35
CA VAL A 88 1.10 -25.45 4.18
C VAL A 88 0.50 -25.43 5.59
N GLN A 89 -0.78 -25.79 5.75
CA GLN A 89 -1.44 -25.80 7.07
C GLN A 89 -0.86 -26.89 7.98
N GLU A 90 -0.80 -28.14 7.49
CA GLU A 90 -0.24 -29.25 8.27
C GLU A 90 1.26 -29.07 8.50
N LEU A 91 1.99 -28.60 7.49
CA LEU A 91 3.42 -28.34 7.57
C LEU A 91 3.72 -27.24 8.59
N LEU A 92 2.94 -26.16 8.61
CA LEU A 92 3.13 -25.08 9.57
C LEU A 92 2.89 -25.55 11.01
N LEU A 93 1.80 -26.30 11.26
CA LEU A 93 1.52 -26.88 12.59
C LEU A 93 2.61 -27.85 13.04
N ALA A 94 3.12 -28.67 12.12
CA ALA A 94 4.19 -29.62 12.41
C ALA A 94 5.53 -28.92 12.66
N ALA A 95 5.86 -27.92 11.86
CA ALA A 95 7.08 -27.13 12.00
C ALA A 95 7.08 -26.32 13.30
N ASP A 96 5.96 -25.70 13.67
CA ASP A 96 5.79 -24.99 14.94
C ASP A 96 5.94 -25.95 16.14
N ARG A 97 5.26 -27.10 16.09
CA ARG A 97 5.38 -28.14 17.13
C ARG A 97 6.80 -28.67 17.31
N LEU A 98 7.53 -28.82 16.20
CA LEU A 98 8.92 -29.28 16.20
C LEU A 98 9.94 -28.14 16.34
N ASN A 99 9.46 -26.90 16.47
CA ASN A 99 10.24 -25.69 16.64
C ASN A 99 11.24 -25.44 15.48
N VAL A 100 10.83 -25.71 14.24
CA VAL A 100 11.62 -25.47 13.02
C VAL A 100 11.27 -24.10 12.45
N MET A 101 11.86 -23.05 13.03
CA MET A 101 11.48 -21.66 12.77
C MET A 101 11.66 -21.21 11.31
N ASP A 102 12.66 -21.73 10.59
CA ASP A 102 12.86 -21.38 9.18
C ASP A 102 11.70 -21.87 8.30
N VAL A 103 11.18 -23.06 8.58
CA VAL A 103 10.00 -23.61 7.86
C VAL A 103 8.75 -22.84 8.26
N VAL A 104 8.61 -22.48 9.54
CA VAL A 104 7.51 -21.62 10.03
C VAL A 104 7.51 -20.29 9.28
N GLN A 105 8.67 -19.64 9.13
CA GLN A 105 8.79 -18.35 8.44
C GLN A 105 8.45 -18.47 6.95
N ASN A 106 8.97 -19.50 6.26
CA ASN A 106 8.66 -19.74 4.84
C ASN A 106 7.17 -20.01 4.62
N CYS A 107 6.54 -20.83 5.47
CA CYS A 107 5.09 -21.06 5.42
C CYS A 107 4.29 -19.78 5.69
N CYS A 108 4.73 -18.95 6.64
CA CYS A 108 4.08 -17.66 6.93
C CYS A 108 4.19 -16.68 5.76
N ASP A 109 5.35 -16.61 5.11
CA ASP A 109 5.54 -15.73 3.96
C ASP A 109 4.72 -16.24 2.76
N PHE A 110 4.66 -17.56 2.51
CA PHE A 110 3.79 -18.16 1.49
C PHE A 110 2.30 -17.86 1.73
N LEU A 111 1.79 -18.07 2.95
CA LEU A 111 0.41 -17.71 3.30
C LEU A 111 0.16 -16.21 3.15
N GLY A 112 1.14 -15.39 3.49
CA GLY A 112 1.07 -13.95 3.33
C GLY A 112 1.01 -13.50 1.87
N GLU A 113 1.56 -14.25 0.92
CA GLU A 113 1.49 -13.95 -0.52
C GLU A 113 0.17 -14.42 -1.15
N GLN A 114 -0.50 -15.40 -0.54
CA GLN A 114 -1.77 -15.97 -1.00
C GLN A 114 -3.01 -15.36 -0.33
N LEU A 115 -2.87 -14.25 0.41
CA LEU A 115 -4.02 -13.58 1.04
C LEU A 115 -5.00 -13.06 -0.03
N CYS A 116 -6.27 -13.45 0.10
CA CYS A 116 -7.38 -12.98 -0.72
C CYS A 116 -8.64 -12.75 0.14
N ALA A 117 -9.67 -12.11 -0.41
CA ALA A 117 -10.92 -11.82 0.30
C ALA A 117 -11.65 -13.09 0.82
N GLU A 118 -11.40 -14.24 0.21
CA GLU A 118 -12.03 -15.52 0.55
C GLU A 118 -11.35 -16.26 1.70
N ASN A 119 -10.05 -16.04 1.94
CA ASN A 119 -9.25 -16.83 2.88
C ASN A 119 -8.66 -16.02 4.04
N CYS A 120 -8.78 -14.70 4.01
CA CYS A 120 -8.11 -13.80 4.96
C CYS A 120 -8.58 -14.02 6.40
N ILE A 121 -9.87 -14.30 6.59
CA ILE A 121 -10.46 -14.59 7.91
C ILE A 121 -9.97 -15.95 8.41
N GLY A 122 -9.99 -16.98 7.57
CA GLY A 122 -9.47 -18.31 7.88
C GLY A 122 -8.00 -18.26 8.29
N ILE A 123 -7.16 -17.55 7.51
CA ILE A 123 -5.73 -17.36 7.80
C ILE A 123 -5.56 -16.56 9.11
N PHE A 124 -6.33 -15.50 9.33
CA PHE A 124 -6.27 -14.73 10.57
C PHE A 124 -6.59 -15.61 11.78
N ARG A 125 -7.66 -16.41 11.74
CA ARG A 125 -8.00 -17.35 12.82
C ARG A 125 -6.94 -18.44 12.99
N PHE A 126 -6.31 -18.88 11.91
CA PHE A 126 -5.22 -19.84 11.97
C PHE A 126 -3.98 -19.28 12.69
N THR A 127 -3.75 -17.97 12.63
CA THR A 127 -2.63 -17.33 13.33
C THR A 127 -2.75 -17.36 14.85
N ASP A 128 -3.97 -17.48 15.40
CA ASP A 128 -4.18 -17.67 16.84
C ASP A 128 -3.66 -19.05 17.30
N ILE A 129 -3.55 -20.03 16.39
CA ILE A 129 -3.05 -21.38 16.70
C ILE A 129 -1.52 -21.43 16.63
N VAL A 130 -0.91 -20.80 15.61
CA VAL A 130 0.54 -20.87 15.33
C VAL A 130 1.30 -19.64 15.90
N PHE A 131 0.61 -18.74 16.60
CA PHE A 131 1.19 -17.54 17.25
C PHE A 131 2.16 -16.71 16.37
N SER A 132 1.88 -16.60 15.06
CA SER A 132 2.68 -15.77 14.15
C SER A 132 2.17 -14.32 14.13
N THR A 133 2.81 -13.45 14.92
CA THR A 133 2.42 -12.02 15.01
C THR A 133 2.58 -11.26 13.69
N LYS A 134 3.55 -11.63 12.85
CA LYS A 134 3.80 -11.02 11.54
C LYS A 134 2.65 -11.34 10.56
N LEU A 135 2.28 -12.62 10.47
CA LEU A 135 1.19 -13.06 9.60
C LEU A 135 -0.16 -12.56 10.11
N GLN A 136 -0.41 -12.62 11.42
CA GLN A 136 -1.63 -12.10 12.04
C GLN A 136 -1.86 -10.62 11.68
N ARG A 137 -0.82 -9.79 11.82
CA ARG A 137 -0.89 -8.36 11.46
C ARG A 137 -1.14 -8.16 9.97
N LYS A 138 -0.53 -8.98 9.10
CA LYS A 138 -0.70 -8.89 7.64
C LYS A 138 -2.13 -9.28 7.24
N ALA A 139 -2.64 -10.41 7.74
CA ALA A 139 -4.00 -10.88 7.50
C ALA A 139 -5.05 -9.90 8.03
N TYR A 140 -4.84 -9.37 9.25
CA TYR A 140 -5.75 -8.39 9.84
C TYR A 140 -5.79 -7.07 9.06
N ARG A 141 -4.64 -6.54 8.64
CA ARG A 141 -4.60 -5.36 7.76
C ARG A 141 -5.35 -5.60 6.47
N TYR A 142 -5.14 -6.74 5.83
CA TYR A 142 -5.87 -7.11 4.62
C TYR A 142 -7.40 -7.15 4.83
N MET A 143 -7.87 -7.71 5.96
CA MET A 143 -9.30 -7.72 6.30
C MET A 143 -9.88 -6.31 6.46
N VAL A 144 -9.13 -5.41 7.11
CA VAL A 144 -9.54 -4.02 7.35
C VAL A 144 -9.53 -3.23 6.04
N ASP A 145 -8.51 -3.41 5.20
CA ASP A 145 -8.31 -2.74 3.91
C ASP A 145 -9.32 -3.21 2.84
N HIS A 146 -9.76 -4.46 2.88
CA HIS A 146 -10.70 -5.03 1.89
C HIS A 146 -12.05 -5.40 2.49
N PHE A 147 -12.45 -4.74 3.58
CA PHE A 147 -13.65 -5.10 4.34
C PHE A 147 -14.91 -5.18 3.47
N GLU A 148 -15.07 -4.29 2.47
CA GLU A 148 -16.22 -4.34 1.56
C GLU A 148 -16.32 -5.67 0.81
N GLU A 149 -15.20 -6.19 0.31
CA GLU A 149 -15.17 -7.48 -0.41
C GLU A 149 -15.33 -8.64 0.57
N VAL A 150 -14.58 -8.60 1.68
CA VAL A 150 -14.59 -9.64 2.73
C VAL A 150 -16.00 -9.84 3.32
N ALA A 151 -16.77 -8.77 3.53
CA ALA A 151 -18.12 -8.82 4.08
C ALA A 151 -19.12 -9.62 3.22
N HIS A 152 -18.85 -9.80 1.92
CA HIS A 152 -19.71 -10.56 1.03
C HIS A 152 -19.46 -12.08 1.11
N HIS A 153 -18.26 -12.50 1.49
CA HIS A 153 -17.85 -13.91 1.53
C HIS A 153 -18.41 -14.67 2.75
N GLU A 154 -18.48 -16.00 2.65
CA GLU A 154 -19.09 -16.85 3.69
C GLU A 154 -18.25 -16.95 4.98
N GLU A 155 -16.92 -16.82 4.89
CA GLU A 155 -16.06 -16.86 6.08
C GLU A 155 -16.40 -15.73 7.07
N PHE A 156 -16.90 -14.59 6.57
CA PHE A 156 -17.37 -13.47 7.39
C PHE A 156 -18.51 -13.86 8.34
N LEU A 157 -19.42 -14.73 7.90
CA LEU A 157 -20.57 -15.18 8.70
C LEU A 157 -20.15 -15.99 9.93
N HIS A 158 -18.94 -16.58 9.89
CA HIS A 158 -18.36 -17.42 10.93
C HIS A 158 -17.53 -16.63 11.95
N LEU A 159 -17.42 -15.32 11.81
CA LEU A 159 -16.70 -14.48 12.77
C LEU A 159 -17.38 -14.47 14.15
N PRO A 160 -16.62 -14.58 15.25
CA PRO A 160 -17.14 -14.42 16.59
C PRO A 160 -17.48 -12.95 16.87
N LEU A 161 -18.45 -12.71 17.76
CA LEU A 161 -18.96 -11.39 18.10
C LEU A 161 -17.85 -10.40 18.49
N GLN A 162 -16.90 -10.82 19.33
CA GLN A 162 -15.83 -9.94 19.80
C GLN A 162 -14.96 -9.44 18.66
N GLN A 163 -14.57 -10.32 17.72
CA GLN A 163 -13.75 -9.92 16.58
C GLN A 163 -14.51 -8.97 15.65
N LEU A 164 -15.83 -9.15 15.47
CA LEU A 164 -16.64 -8.24 14.68
C LEU A 164 -16.75 -6.85 15.33
N ILE A 165 -16.93 -6.79 16.66
CA ILE A 165 -16.90 -5.53 17.41
C ILE A 165 -15.55 -4.84 17.23
N ASP A 166 -14.46 -5.58 17.41
CA ASP A 166 -13.10 -5.06 17.28
C ASP A 166 -12.81 -4.53 15.87
N ILE A 167 -13.40 -5.12 14.82
CA ILE A 167 -13.28 -4.63 13.44
C ILE A 167 -14.11 -3.35 13.23
N LEU A 168 -15.37 -3.33 13.68
CA LEU A 168 -16.29 -2.21 13.46
C LEU A 168 -15.93 -0.95 14.25
N GLU A 169 -15.37 -1.09 15.45
CA GLU A 169 -14.98 0.03 16.30
C GLU A 169 -13.82 0.85 15.73
N ARG A 170 -12.99 0.24 14.90
CA ARG A 170 -11.72 0.83 14.46
C ARG A 170 -11.85 2.01 13.52
N ASP A 171 -11.02 3.01 13.76
CA ASP A 171 -10.92 4.19 12.90
C ASP A 171 -10.38 3.88 11.50
N ASP A 172 -9.56 2.84 11.31
CA ASP A 172 -8.91 2.51 10.04
C ASP A 172 -9.72 1.56 9.13
N LEU A 173 -10.94 1.17 9.51
CA LEU A 173 -11.79 0.29 8.69
C LEU A 173 -12.05 0.86 7.29
N ASN A 174 -11.77 0.05 6.26
CA ASN A 174 -11.90 0.47 4.88
C ASN A 174 -13.32 0.25 4.31
N VAL A 175 -14.29 1.10 4.71
CA VAL A 175 -15.62 1.22 4.08
C VAL A 175 -15.83 2.55 3.33
N ARG A 176 -16.39 2.52 2.11
CA ARG A 176 -16.77 3.72 1.33
C ARG A 176 -17.90 4.50 2.01
N ASN A 177 -18.88 3.76 2.53
CA ASN A 177 -20.03 4.30 3.26
C ASN A 177 -20.34 3.41 4.46
N GLU A 178 -20.77 4.01 5.57
CA GLU A 178 -21.24 3.25 6.75
C GLU A 178 -22.49 2.40 6.49
N SER A 179 -23.15 2.60 5.34
CA SER A 179 -24.20 1.69 4.87
C SER A 179 -23.68 0.26 4.69
N VAL A 180 -22.45 0.10 4.19
CA VAL A 180 -21.83 -1.22 3.96
C VAL A 180 -21.56 -1.92 5.30
N ALA A 181 -21.07 -1.18 6.30
CA ALA A 181 -20.88 -1.70 7.64
C ALA A 181 -22.22 -2.15 8.28
N PHE A 182 -23.27 -1.36 8.09
CA PHE A 182 -24.62 -1.71 8.55
C PHE A 182 -25.18 -2.96 7.85
N GLU A 183 -25.07 -3.04 6.52
CA GLU A 183 -25.49 -4.20 5.73
C GLU A 183 -24.71 -5.47 6.11
N ALA A 184 -23.41 -5.35 6.36
CA ALA A 184 -22.58 -6.45 6.85
C ALA A 184 -23.05 -6.98 8.22
N VAL A 185 -23.41 -6.08 9.15
CA VAL A 185 -23.99 -6.44 10.46
C VAL A 185 -25.31 -7.19 10.27
N LEU A 186 -26.20 -6.71 9.39
CA LEU A 186 -27.46 -7.40 9.11
C LEU A 186 -27.23 -8.79 8.55
N ARG A 187 -26.36 -8.92 7.55
CA ARG A 187 -26.00 -10.21 6.94
C ARG A 187 -25.41 -11.18 7.96
N TRP A 188 -24.60 -10.70 8.90
CA TRP A 188 -24.07 -11.52 10.00
C TRP A 188 -25.18 -11.97 10.96
N ILE A 189 -26.14 -11.10 11.30
CA ILE A 189 -27.28 -11.45 12.17
C ILE A 189 -28.21 -12.47 11.50
N ASP A 190 -28.52 -12.27 10.22
CA ASP A 190 -29.44 -13.11 9.44
C ASP A 190 -28.96 -14.56 9.31
N HIS A 191 -27.66 -14.83 9.47
CA HIS A 191 -27.12 -16.19 9.45
C HIS A 191 -27.54 -17.03 10.67
N VAL A 192 -27.61 -16.43 11.87
CA VAL A 192 -28.04 -17.09 13.11
C VAL A 192 -28.93 -16.14 13.93
N PRO A 193 -30.18 -15.90 13.48
CA PRO A 193 -31.02 -14.84 14.03
C PRO A 193 -31.38 -15.07 15.50
N GLU A 194 -31.56 -16.31 15.93
CA GLU A 194 -32.01 -16.66 17.28
C GLU A 194 -31.02 -16.23 18.38
N GLU A 195 -29.71 -16.32 18.10
CA GLU A 195 -28.66 -15.91 19.05
C GLU A 195 -28.21 -14.47 18.80
N ARG A 196 -28.12 -14.05 17.53
CA ARG A 196 -27.45 -12.81 17.13
C ARG A 196 -28.32 -11.57 17.25
N LYS A 197 -29.66 -11.69 17.23
CA LYS A 197 -30.60 -10.56 17.39
C LYS A 197 -30.35 -9.76 18.67
N ALA A 198 -29.99 -10.43 19.76
CA ALA A 198 -29.70 -9.78 21.05
C ALA A 198 -28.47 -8.85 21.00
N HIS A 199 -27.54 -9.10 20.07
CA HIS A 199 -26.30 -8.34 19.92
C HIS A 199 -26.42 -7.13 18.99
N LEU A 200 -27.58 -6.92 18.35
CA LEU A 200 -27.78 -5.84 17.39
C LEU A 200 -27.49 -4.46 18.00
N ALA A 201 -27.96 -4.19 19.22
CA ALA A 201 -27.74 -2.89 19.87
C ALA A 201 -26.24 -2.59 20.07
N VAL A 202 -25.47 -3.59 20.50
CA VAL A 202 -24.02 -3.47 20.68
C VAL A 202 -23.33 -3.22 19.35
N LEU A 203 -23.67 -3.98 18.30
CA LEU A 203 -23.07 -3.82 16.98
C LEU A 203 -23.43 -2.47 16.35
N LEU A 204 -24.69 -2.02 16.49
CA LEU A 204 -25.15 -0.76 15.95
C LEU A 204 -24.45 0.44 16.61
N SER A 205 -24.11 0.33 17.90
CA SER A 205 -23.32 1.36 18.61
C SER A 205 -21.90 1.53 18.06
N LYS A 206 -21.41 0.56 17.27
CA LYS A 206 -20.07 0.58 16.65
C LYS A 206 -20.11 0.99 15.17
N VAL A 207 -21.30 1.07 14.57
CA VAL A 207 -21.49 1.58 13.21
C VAL A 207 -21.76 3.08 13.27
N ARG A 208 -21.05 3.87 12.47
CA ARG A 208 -21.09 5.34 12.56
C ARG A 208 -22.26 5.90 11.75
N LEU A 209 -23.48 5.57 12.17
CA LEU A 209 -24.73 5.89 11.45
C LEU A 209 -24.87 7.37 11.08
N ALA A 210 -24.29 8.29 11.87
CA ALA A 210 -24.34 9.72 11.59
C ALA A 210 -23.54 10.15 10.34
N LEU A 211 -22.72 9.26 9.76
CA LEU A 211 -22.01 9.47 8.50
C LEU A 211 -22.73 8.89 7.29
N THR A 212 -23.90 8.28 7.47
CA THR A 212 -24.73 7.80 6.36
C THR A 212 -25.60 8.93 5.76
N THR A 213 -26.19 8.69 4.59
CA THR A 213 -27.10 9.67 3.97
C THR A 213 -28.47 9.67 4.65
N ARG A 214 -29.11 10.85 4.74
CA ARG A 214 -30.48 10.98 5.27
C ARG A 214 -31.49 10.08 4.55
N VAL A 215 -31.32 9.91 3.25
CA VAL A 215 -32.20 9.08 2.42
C VAL A 215 -32.07 7.62 2.84
N TYR A 216 -30.83 7.15 2.99
CA TYR A 216 -30.54 5.78 3.43
C TYR A 216 -31.04 5.51 4.85
N MET A 217 -30.85 6.44 5.79
CA MET A 217 -31.35 6.29 7.17
C MET A 217 -32.86 6.07 7.24
N ARG A 218 -33.64 6.82 6.44
CA ARG A 218 -35.10 6.68 6.42
C ARG A 218 -35.55 5.40 5.73
N LEU A 219 -34.99 5.09 4.57
CA LEU A 219 -35.45 3.99 3.73
C LEU A 219 -34.98 2.62 4.22
N ASN A 220 -33.77 2.53 4.78
CA ASN A 220 -33.14 1.25 5.09
C ASN A 220 -32.94 1.02 6.59
N VAL A 221 -32.49 2.02 7.35
CA VAL A 221 -32.20 1.82 8.79
C VAL A 221 -33.48 1.88 9.63
N LEU A 222 -34.25 2.96 9.52
CA LEU A 222 -35.48 3.15 10.30
C LEU A 222 -36.65 2.26 9.83
N SER A 223 -36.61 1.81 8.57
CA SER A 223 -37.63 0.90 8.02
C SER A 223 -37.33 -0.57 8.29
N ASN A 224 -36.16 -0.90 8.85
CA ASN A 224 -35.78 -2.29 9.13
C ASN A 224 -36.54 -2.83 10.36
N GLU A 225 -37.14 -4.01 10.23
CA GLU A 225 -37.91 -4.66 11.30
C GLU A 225 -37.08 -4.95 12.55
N LEU A 226 -35.81 -5.35 12.39
CA LEU A 226 -34.92 -5.67 13.51
C LEU A 226 -34.59 -4.42 14.34
N VAL A 227 -34.42 -3.28 13.68
CA VAL A 227 -34.18 -1.99 14.34
C VAL A 227 -35.45 -1.53 15.05
N ASN A 228 -36.61 -1.62 14.38
CA ASN A 228 -37.90 -1.16 14.92
C ASN A 228 -38.38 -1.97 16.13
N THR A 229 -37.96 -3.24 16.23
CA THR A 229 -38.31 -4.10 17.37
C THR A 229 -37.53 -3.74 18.63
N ASN A 230 -36.36 -3.09 18.52
CA ASN A 230 -35.50 -2.75 19.65
C ASN A 230 -35.49 -1.23 19.92
N ALA A 231 -36.03 -0.84 21.08
CA ALA A 231 -36.13 0.57 21.48
C ALA A 231 -34.78 1.29 21.59
N GLU A 232 -33.71 0.58 22.01
CA GLU A 232 -32.36 1.15 22.09
C GLU A 232 -31.81 1.44 20.69
N CYS A 233 -32.01 0.52 19.75
CA CYS A 233 -31.58 0.69 18.35
C CYS A 233 -32.32 1.84 17.66
N LEU A 234 -33.63 1.97 17.90
CA LEU A 234 -34.42 3.09 17.41
C LEU A 234 -33.91 4.43 17.93
N THR A 235 -33.60 4.50 19.23
CA THR A 235 -33.09 5.73 19.84
C THR A 235 -31.76 6.14 19.21
N MET A 236 -30.82 5.20 19.06
CA MET A 236 -29.53 5.45 18.39
C MET A 236 -29.69 5.90 16.93
N ALA A 237 -30.64 5.32 16.19
CA ALA A 237 -30.91 5.71 14.81
C ALA A 237 -31.50 7.14 14.71
N TRP A 238 -32.39 7.53 15.61
CA TRP A 238 -32.95 8.88 15.67
C TRP A 238 -31.91 9.93 16.09
N ASP A 239 -31.10 9.64 17.11
CA ASP A 239 -29.99 10.50 17.55
C ASP A 239 -28.99 10.75 16.40
N SER A 240 -28.69 9.70 15.63
CA SER A 240 -27.83 9.78 14.45
C SER A 240 -28.45 10.63 13.33
N LEU A 241 -29.76 10.54 13.12
CA LEU A 241 -30.47 11.33 12.12
C LEU A 241 -30.46 12.84 12.48
N GLU A 242 -30.62 13.16 13.76
CA GLU A 242 -30.47 14.51 14.28
C GLU A 242 -29.03 15.01 14.12
N ALA A 243 -28.04 14.19 14.44
CA ALA A 243 -26.62 14.52 14.23
C ALA A 243 -26.29 14.83 12.75
N ILE A 244 -26.79 14.04 11.80
CA ILE A 244 -26.63 14.30 10.35
C ILE A 244 -27.16 15.70 10.00
N SER A 245 -28.24 16.15 10.66
CA SER A 245 -28.80 17.47 10.42
C SER A 245 -27.88 18.60 10.84
N HIS A 246 -27.27 18.48 12.01
CA HIS A 246 -26.37 19.49 12.55
C HIS A 246 -25.01 19.53 11.84
N ILE A 247 -24.45 18.38 11.47
CA ILE A 247 -23.14 18.28 10.77
C ILE A 247 -23.18 19.00 9.41
N ARG A 248 -24.30 18.95 8.68
CA ARG A 248 -24.41 19.60 7.37
C ARG A 248 -24.76 21.08 7.44
N THR A 249 -25.37 21.55 8.52
CA THR A 249 -25.75 22.98 8.68
C THR A 249 -24.65 23.81 9.32
N SER A 250 -23.76 23.21 10.10
CA SER A 250 -22.71 23.88 10.86
C SER A 250 -21.35 23.33 10.47
N ARG A 251 -20.36 24.19 10.16
CA ARG A 251 -18.95 23.76 10.03
C ARG A 251 -18.60 22.86 11.23
N PRO A 252 -17.94 21.71 11.03
CA PRO A 252 -17.69 20.77 12.12
C PRO A 252 -16.89 21.47 13.23
N SER A 253 -17.59 21.78 14.33
CA SER A 253 -16.98 22.21 15.58
C SER A 253 -16.21 21.03 16.18
N VAL A 254 -15.10 21.31 16.86
CA VAL A 254 -14.27 20.32 17.58
C VAL A 254 -15.12 19.48 18.55
N ALA A 255 -16.25 20.01 19.04
CA ALA A 255 -17.18 19.28 19.90
C ALA A 255 -17.97 18.15 19.21
N HIS A 256 -18.14 18.19 17.88
CA HIS A 256 -18.80 17.12 17.11
C HIS A 256 -17.88 15.94 16.83
N LEU A 257 -16.55 16.15 16.87
CA LEU A 257 -15.54 15.09 16.75
C LEU A 257 -15.40 14.26 18.04
N SER A 258 -16.00 14.71 19.15
CA SER A 258 -15.96 14.04 20.46
C SER A 258 -16.93 12.86 20.58
N LYS A 259 -17.98 12.79 19.74
CA LYS A 259 -18.92 11.66 19.73
C LYS A 259 -18.41 10.58 18.77
N PRO A 260 -18.27 9.31 19.21
CA PRO A 260 -17.76 8.21 18.38
C PRO A 260 -18.53 8.06 17.05
N ASP A 261 -19.85 8.20 17.10
CA ASP A 261 -20.77 7.93 15.99
C ASP A 261 -20.70 8.97 14.86
N ALA A 262 -20.13 10.15 15.15
CA ALA A 262 -20.00 11.26 14.22
C ALA A 262 -18.55 11.51 13.75
N ARG A 263 -17.60 10.71 14.24
CA ARG A 263 -16.18 10.85 13.89
C ARG A 263 -15.89 10.10 12.58
N PRO A 264 -15.45 10.76 11.50
CA PRO A 264 -15.10 10.09 10.25
C PRO A 264 -14.05 8.98 10.48
N ARG A 265 -14.15 7.88 9.72
CA ARG A 265 -13.07 6.89 9.64
C ARG A 265 -11.84 7.54 9.01
N LEU A 266 -10.66 7.07 9.38
CA LEU A 266 -9.42 7.52 8.78
C LEU A 266 -9.42 7.12 7.30
N PRO A 267 -9.22 8.07 6.39
CA PRO A 267 -9.10 7.75 4.98
C PRO A 267 -7.82 6.93 4.76
N ASN A 268 -7.95 5.85 3.99
CA ASN A 268 -6.83 5.00 3.59
C ASN A 268 -5.84 5.74 2.67
N ALA A 269 -6.31 6.76 1.95
CA ALA A 269 -5.46 7.72 1.24
C ALA A 269 -6.10 9.11 1.20
N ILE A 270 -5.24 10.14 1.24
CA ILE A 270 -5.64 11.56 1.16
C ILE A 270 -4.91 12.18 -0.02
N LEU A 271 -5.62 12.98 -0.80
CA LEU A 271 -5.00 13.83 -1.81
C LEU A 271 -4.79 15.23 -1.24
N LEU A 272 -3.59 15.77 -1.36
CA LEU A 272 -3.23 17.07 -0.78
C LEU A 272 -2.91 18.08 -1.88
N ALA A 273 -3.77 19.06 -2.09
CA ALA A 273 -3.50 20.21 -2.95
C ALA A 273 -2.80 21.30 -2.12
N ILE A 274 -1.60 21.71 -2.53
CA ILE A 274 -0.77 22.66 -1.78
C ILE A 274 -0.37 23.81 -2.69
N GLY A 275 -0.58 25.05 -2.22
CA GLY A 275 -0.19 26.26 -2.91
C GLY A 275 -0.93 26.47 -4.23
N GLY A 276 -0.19 26.94 -5.24
CA GLY A 276 -0.72 27.19 -6.56
C GLY A 276 -1.11 28.65 -6.75
N TRP A 277 -1.92 28.89 -7.78
CA TRP A 277 -2.28 30.23 -8.24
C TRP A 277 -3.79 30.42 -8.25
N SER A 278 -4.27 31.42 -7.52
CA SER A 278 -5.71 31.71 -7.39
C SER A 278 -5.95 33.21 -7.35
N ASP A 279 -7.00 33.69 -8.01
CA ASP A 279 -7.40 35.11 -8.01
C ASP A 279 -6.28 36.09 -8.39
N GLY A 280 -5.36 35.62 -9.24
CA GLY A 280 -4.22 36.42 -9.69
C GLY A 280 -3.07 36.49 -8.68
N GLU A 281 -3.07 35.74 -7.58
CA GLU A 281 -1.93 35.71 -6.66
C GLU A 281 -1.51 34.27 -6.33
N PRO A 282 -0.22 34.04 -6.03
CA PRO A 282 0.23 32.79 -5.43
C PRO A 282 -0.48 32.59 -4.09
N ASN A 283 -0.81 31.35 -3.76
CA ASN A 283 -1.41 31.00 -2.47
C ASN A 283 -0.49 30.05 -1.67
N ASN A 284 -0.78 29.91 -0.37
CA ASN A 284 -0.13 28.96 0.55
C ASN A 284 -1.16 27.97 1.13
N GLY A 285 -2.31 27.83 0.47
CA GLY A 285 -3.40 27.01 0.95
C GLY A 285 -3.01 25.53 0.94
N ILE A 286 -3.47 24.78 1.92
CA ILE A 286 -3.41 23.32 1.92
C ILE A 286 -4.83 22.82 1.97
N GLN A 287 -5.25 22.08 0.95
CA GLN A 287 -6.54 21.42 0.92
C GLN A 287 -6.32 19.90 0.87
N ALA A 288 -6.93 19.20 1.81
CA ALA A 288 -6.96 17.74 1.84
C ALA A 288 -8.29 17.24 1.30
N TYR A 289 -8.24 16.43 0.27
CA TYR A 289 -9.39 15.73 -0.26
C TYR A 289 -9.43 14.33 0.35
N ASP A 290 -10.50 14.06 1.09
CA ASP A 290 -10.84 12.71 1.53
C ASP A 290 -11.53 12.00 0.37
N ILE A 291 -10.83 11.02 -0.22
CA ILE A 291 -11.32 10.26 -1.38
C ILE A 291 -12.57 9.45 -1.07
N ARG A 292 -12.83 9.15 0.20
CA ARG A 292 -13.92 8.26 0.61
C ARG A 292 -15.19 9.06 0.83
N ALA A 293 -15.05 10.15 1.56
CA ALA A 293 -16.16 11.00 1.92
C ALA A 293 -16.47 12.08 0.87
N ASP A 294 -15.67 12.16 -0.21
CA ASP A 294 -15.85 13.06 -1.35
C ASP A 294 -16.02 14.52 -0.92
N TYR A 295 -15.11 14.99 -0.07
CA TYR A 295 -15.09 16.39 0.36
C TYR A 295 -13.68 16.89 0.64
N TRP A 296 -13.52 18.22 0.52
CA TRP A 296 -12.29 18.92 0.81
C TRP A 296 -12.28 19.50 2.22
N ILE A 297 -11.15 19.33 2.90
CA ILE A 297 -10.83 19.90 4.21
C ILE A 297 -9.73 20.93 4.02
N ASN A 298 -9.94 22.13 4.52
CA ASN A 298 -8.89 23.15 4.54
C ASN A 298 -7.96 22.90 5.74
N MET A 299 -6.70 22.59 5.46
CA MET A 299 -5.63 22.38 6.45
C MET A 299 -4.58 23.50 6.43
N THR A 300 -4.90 24.65 5.86
CA THR A 300 -3.94 25.74 5.66
C THR A 300 -3.32 26.16 6.99
N ASN A 301 -1.99 26.11 7.02
CA ASN A 301 -1.19 26.67 8.09
C ASN A 301 -0.56 27.97 7.58
N ASN A 302 -0.96 29.12 8.15
CA ASN A 302 -0.54 30.46 7.69
C ASN A 302 0.94 30.78 7.92
N CYS A 303 1.74 29.82 8.39
CA CYS A 303 3.17 30.01 8.65
C CYS A 303 4.04 30.00 7.39
N GLU A 304 3.57 29.48 6.25
CA GLU A 304 4.38 29.39 5.01
C GLU A 304 4.07 30.53 4.04
N ARG A 305 5.08 30.97 3.27
CA ARG A 305 4.91 32.01 2.26
C ARG A 305 4.18 31.46 1.03
N PRO A 306 3.29 32.23 0.39
CA PRO A 306 2.63 31.83 -0.85
C PRO A 306 3.61 31.47 -1.97
N ARG A 307 3.33 30.38 -2.68
CA ARG A 307 4.16 29.89 -3.79
C ARG A 307 3.32 29.16 -4.84
N ALA A 308 3.58 29.46 -6.11
CA ALA A 308 3.03 28.77 -7.27
C ALA A 308 4.13 28.08 -8.07
N TYR A 309 3.77 27.14 -8.94
CA TYR A 309 4.67 26.45 -9.87
C TYR A 309 5.84 25.74 -9.18
N HIS A 310 5.63 25.32 -7.94
CA HIS A 310 6.56 24.50 -7.18
C HIS A 310 6.26 23.02 -7.46
N GLY A 311 7.22 22.15 -7.17
CA GLY A 311 6.99 20.72 -7.18
C GLY A 311 6.69 20.23 -5.77
N SER A 312 5.74 19.31 -5.64
CA SER A 312 5.43 18.64 -4.39
C SER A 312 5.83 17.16 -4.44
N ALA A 313 6.37 16.61 -3.36
CA ALA A 313 6.64 15.18 -3.22
C ALA A 313 6.34 14.69 -1.81
N VAL A 314 5.94 13.43 -1.68
CA VAL A 314 5.77 12.78 -0.37
C VAL A 314 6.84 11.72 -0.20
N LEU A 315 7.60 11.79 0.88
CA LEU A 315 8.63 10.81 1.23
C LEU A 315 8.75 10.73 2.76
N ASN A 316 8.83 9.51 3.29
CA ASN A 316 8.99 9.23 4.73
C ASN A 316 7.96 9.96 5.63
N GLY A 317 6.68 9.97 5.22
CA GLY A 317 5.58 10.62 5.96
C GLY A 317 5.65 12.15 6.00
N SER A 318 6.53 12.75 5.18
CA SER A 318 6.68 14.20 5.06
C SER A 318 6.40 14.65 3.63
N ILE A 319 5.87 15.87 3.48
CA ILE A 319 5.65 16.50 2.19
C ILE A 319 6.75 17.52 1.95
N TYR A 320 7.31 17.53 0.76
CA TYR A 320 8.35 18.46 0.34
C TYR A 320 7.78 19.39 -0.73
N CYS A 321 7.78 20.69 -0.44
CA CYS A 321 7.52 21.75 -1.42
C CYS A 321 8.84 22.33 -1.89
N ILE A 322 9.12 22.16 -3.19
CA ILE A 322 10.44 22.35 -3.78
C ILE A 322 10.36 23.46 -4.82
N GLY A 323 11.12 24.54 -4.62
CA GLY A 323 11.18 25.66 -5.56
C GLY A 323 9.87 26.45 -5.66
N GLY A 324 9.56 26.89 -6.88
CA GLY A 324 8.40 27.73 -7.22
C GLY A 324 8.73 29.22 -7.30
N SER A 325 7.69 30.04 -7.37
CA SER A 325 7.80 31.50 -7.42
C SER A 325 6.65 32.19 -6.67
N ASN A 326 6.91 33.40 -6.19
CA ASN A 326 5.93 34.32 -5.62
C ASN A 326 5.71 35.57 -6.50
N ARG A 327 5.89 35.47 -7.83
CA ARG A 327 5.93 36.57 -8.82
C ARG A 327 7.18 37.46 -8.78
N VAL A 328 7.77 37.67 -7.61
CA VAL A 328 8.93 38.56 -7.43
C VAL A 328 10.23 37.77 -7.53
N GLU A 329 10.29 36.63 -6.85
CA GLU A 329 11.48 35.79 -6.76
C GLU A 329 11.19 34.38 -7.27
N TYR A 330 12.25 33.75 -7.79
CA TYR A 330 12.30 32.33 -8.09
C TYR A 330 13.06 31.63 -6.97
N PHE A 331 12.48 30.56 -6.43
CA PHE A 331 13.01 29.90 -5.24
C PHE A 331 13.87 28.69 -5.61
N ASN A 332 14.95 28.50 -4.86
CA ASN A 332 15.64 27.22 -4.70
C ASN A 332 15.34 26.57 -3.33
N SER A 333 14.53 27.24 -2.51
CA SER A 333 14.23 26.78 -1.15
C SER A 333 13.33 25.56 -1.15
N VAL A 334 13.54 24.70 -0.15
CA VAL A 334 12.76 23.48 0.06
C VAL A 334 12.15 23.54 1.45
N ARG A 335 10.84 23.32 1.49
CA ARG A 335 10.07 23.26 2.73
C ARG A 335 9.57 21.85 2.93
N ARG A 336 9.72 21.33 4.14
CA ARG A 336 9.25 20.02 4.55
C ARG A 336 8.08 20.20 5.52
N PHE A 337 6.92 19.65 5.21
CA PHE A 337 5.77 19.58 6.11
C PHE A 337 5.70 18.17 6.70
N ASP A 338 5.81 18.06 8.02
CA ASP A 338 5.63 16.80 8.72
C ASP A 338 4.14 16.56 8.99
N LEU A 339 3.59 15.49 8.42
CA LEU A 339 2.17 15.16 8.54
C LEU A 339 1.75 14.77 9.97
N SER A 340 2.69 14.32 10.81
CA SER A 340 2.40 13.91 12.19
C SER A 340 2.33 15.10 13.15
N THR A 341 3.18 16.11 12.93
CA THR A 341 3.26 17.30 13.79
C THR A 341 2.52 18.51 13.21
N CYS A 342 2.17 18.48 11.92
CA CYS A 342 1.58 19.59 11.18
C CYS A 342 2.45 20.87 11.18
N VAL A 343 3.78 20.70 11.21
CA VAL A 343 4.75 21.79 11.25
C VAL A 343 5.60 21.83 9.98
N TRP A 344 5.83 23.05 9.47
CA TRP A 344 6.78 23.33 8.40
C TRP A 344 8.21 23.45 8.93
N GLN A 345 9.14 22.84 8.22
CA GLN A 345 10.57 22.86 8.49
C GLN A 345 11.34 23.24 7.22
N GLU A 346 12.53 23.82 7.39
CA GLU A 346 13.46 24.04 6.28
C GLU A 346 14.23 22.77 6.00
N ALA A 347 14.31 22.42 4.71
CA ALA A 347 15.27 21.45 4.20
C ALA A 347 16.35 22.17 3.40
N ALA A 348 17.43 21.46 3.08
CA ALA A 348 18.49 22.03 2.26
C ALA A 348 17.94 22.56 0.94
N SER A 349 18.42 23.74 0.56
CA SER A 349 18.03 24.38 -0.70
C SER A 349 18.71 23.71 -1.88
N MET A 350 18.04 23.69 -3.03
CA MET A 350 18.61 23.25 -4.30
C MET A 350 19.80 24.13 -4.71
N CYS A 351 20.68 23.60 -5.55
CA CYS A 351 21.78 24.36 -6.14
C CYS A 351 21.26 25.45 -7.08
N HIS A 352 20.19 25.17 -7.83
CA HIS A 352 19.57 26.12 -8.76
C HIS A 352 18.16 26.53 -8.31
N ARG A 353 17.77 27.76 -8.65
CA ARG A 353 16.39 28.22 -8.55
C ARG A 353 15.56 27.54 -9.62
N ARG A 354 14.36 27.10 -9.29
CA ARG A 354 13.50 26.35 -10.22
C ARG A 354 12.03 26.66 -9.94
N CYS A 355 11.31 27.20 -10.92
CA CYS A 355 9.86 27.13 -11.02
C CYS A 355 9.45 26.31 -12.26
N TYR A 356 8.19 25.87 -12.34
CA TYR A 356 7.70 24.98 -13.40
C TYR A 356 8.55 23.70 -13.53
N LEU A 357 9.19 23.29 -12.43
CA LEU A 357 10.00 22.08 -12.35
C LEU A 357 9.10 20.86 -12.21
N SER A 358 9.65 19.71 -12.60
CA SER A 358 9.06 18.43 -12.25
C SER A 358 9.76 17.83 -11.04
N VAL A 359 9.01 17.21 -10.15
CA VAL A 359 9.55 16.48 -9.00
C VAL A 359 9.11 15.03 -9.07
N THR A 360 9.94 14.10 -8.62
CA THR A 360 9.51 12.72 -8.41
C THR A 360 10.32 12.04 -7.31
N VAL A 361 9.80 10.93 -6.78
CA VAL A 361 10.47 10.13 -5.76
C VAL A 361 10.85 8.79 -6.36
N LEU A 362 12.12 8.43 -6.24
CA LEU A 362 12.65 7.13 -6.63
C LEU A 362 13.51 6.56 -5.49
N GLY A 363 13.06 5.44 -4.91
CA GLY A 363 13.66 4.89 -3.70
C GLY A 363 13.55 5.88 -2.54
N GLU A 364 14.66 6.11 -1.83
CA GLU A 364 14.75 7.03 -0.70
C GLU A 364 15.21 8.45 -1.12
N SER A 365 14.99 8.83 -2.38
CA SER A 365 15.49 10.11 -2.90
C SER A 365 14.44 10.87 -3.70
N ILE A 366 14.50 12.20 -3.59
CA ILE A 366 13.65 13.13 -4.34
C ILE A 366 14.46 13.72 -5.49
N TYR A 367 13.89 13.76 -6.68
CA TYR A 367 14.52 14.29 -7.87
C TYR A 367 13.81 15.58 -8.29
N ALA A 368 14.55 16.65 -8.51
CA ALA A 368 14.07 17.93 -9.04
C ALA A 368 14.63 18.11 -10.46
N LEU A 369 13.74 18.20 -11.43
CA LEU A 369 14.06 18.06 -12.85
C LEU A 369 13.63 19.31 -13.61
N GLY A 370 14.57 19.91 -14.35
CA GLY A 370 14.29 21.02 -15.25
C GLY A 370 13.71 22.26 -14.55
N GLY A 371 12.75 22.89 -15.20
CA GLY A 371 12.14 24.15 -14.77
C GLY A 371 12.81 25.38 -15.39
N PHE A 372 12.53 26.53 -14.79
CA PHE A 372 13.02 27.85 -15.18
C PHE A 372 13.62 28.55 -13.96
N ASP A 373 14.81 29.14 -14.10
CA ASP A 373 15.53 29.80 -12.99
C ASP A 373 15.26 31.31 -12.86
N GLY A 374 14.46 31.86 -13.78
CA GLY A 374 14.22 33.30 -13.92
C GLY A 374 14.89 33.91 -15.15
N CYS A 375 15.88 33.21 -15.72
CA CYS A 375 16.65 33.64 -16.87
C CYS A 375 16.60 32.63 -18.02
N THR A 376 16.74 31.34 -17.71
CA THR A 376 16.90 30.25 -18.68
C THR A 376 16.08 29.01 -18.31
N TRP A 377 15.67 28.26 -19.33
CA TRP A 377 15.09 26.93 -19.17
C TRP A 377 16.18 25.92 -18.90
N LEU A 378 15.94 25.05 -17.93
CA LEU A 378 16.94 24.13 -17.41
C LEU A 378 16.77 22.73 -18.00
N SER A 379 17.89 22.10 -18.36
CA SER A 379 18.01 20.64 -18.52
C SER A 379 18.67 19.98 -17.31
N SER A 380 19.22 20.79 -16.39
CA SER A 380 19.87 20.28 -15.18
C SER A 380 18.86 19.58 -14.28
N ALA A 381 19.35 18.58 -13.57
CA ALA A 381 18.57 17.80 -12.63
C ALA A 381 19.38 17.58 -11.35
N GLU A 382 18.68 17.53 -10.22
CA GLU A 382 19.27 17.42 -8.89
C GLU A 382 18.53 16.35 -8.09
N ARG A 383 19.27 15.64 -7.24
CA ARG A 383 18.75 14.60 -6.34
C ARG A 383 19.01 14.99 -4.90
N TYR A 384 17.94 14.99 -4.11
CA TYR A 384 17.93 15.18 -2.66
C TYR A 384 17.89 13.86 -1.92
N ARG A 385 18.74 13.73 -0.91
CA ARG A 385 18.72 12.63 0.06
C ARG A 385 18.29 13.17 1.43
N PRO A 386 17.12 12.77 1.95
CA PRO A 386 16.66 13.20 3.26
C PRO A 386 17.60 12.82 4.40
N GLU A 387 18.29 11.69 4.30
CA GLU A 387 19.16 11.14 5.34
C GLU A 387 20.36 12.07 5.62
N THR A 388 20.89 12.68 4.56
CA THR A 388 22.02 13.60 4.64
C THR A 388 21.60 15.06 4.57
N ASN A 389 20.31 15.34 4.32
CA ASN A 389 19.77 16.67 4.03
C ASN A 389 20.63 17.42 3.00
N GLN A 390 20.91 16.78 1.85
CA GLN A 390 21.81 17.34 0.83
C GLN A 390 21.27 17.10 -0.57
N TRP A 391 21.50 18.09 -1.43
CA TRP A 391 21.30 18.01 -2.88
C TRP A 391 22.60 17.65 -3.59
N SER A 392 22.48 16.87 -4.66
CA SER A 392 23.58 16.50 -5.56
C SER A 392 23.12 16.66 -6.99
N LEU A 393 23.95 17.27 -7.84
CA LEU A 393 23.69 17.33 -9.27
C LEU A 393 23.80 15.91 -9.87
N ILE A 394 22.85 15.56 -10.73
CA ILE A 394 22.89 14.34 -11.54
C ILE A 394 23.11 14.72 -13.01
N ALA A 395 23.22 13.72 -13.89
CA ALA A 395 23.35 13.99 -15.31
C ALA A 395 22.19 14.88 -15.81
N PRO A 396 22.48 15.90 -16.65
CA PRO A 396 21.45 16.73 -17.24
C PRO A 396 20.66 15.95 -18.30
N MET A 397 19.39 16.33 -18.48
CA MET A 397 18.56 15.87 -19.59
C MET A 397 19.14 16.33 -20.93
N GLN A 398 18.78 15.64 -22.00
CA GLN A 398 19.21 15.99 -23.36
C GLN A 398 18.51 17.24 -23.88
N GLU A 399 17.26 17.48 -23.46
CA GLU A 399 16.53 18.71 -23.75
C GLU A 399 16.23 19.53 -22.47
N VAL A 400 16.14 20.85 -22.63
CA VAL A 400 15.64 21.74 -21.56
C VAL A 400 14.12 21.62 -21.46
N ARG A 401 13.59 21.59 -20.23
CA ARG A 401 12.17 21.30 -19.98
C ARG A 401 11.66 22.11 -18.78
N SER A 402 10.83 23.14 -19.01
CA SER A 402 9.87 23.61 -17.99
C SER A 402 8.50 22.99 -18.25
N ASP A 403 7.59 22.99 -17.28
CA ASP A 403 6.21 22.52 -17.45
C ASP A 403 6.12 21.06 -17.94
N ALA A 404 7.21 20.32 -17.78
CA ALA A 404 7.23 18.87 -17.95
C ALA A 404 6.77 18.22 -16.65
N SER A 405 6.32 16.98 -16.78
CA SER A 405 5.94 16.16 -15.63
C SER A 405 6.71 14.84 -15.67
N SER A 406 6.88 14.22 -14.51
CA SER A 406 7.72 13.04 -14.32
C SER A 406 7.08 12.03 -13.39
N THR A 407 7.34 10.75 -13.65
CA THR A 407 6.92 9.65 -12.78
C THR A 407 8.00 8.58 -12.69
N THR A 408 7.83 7.63 -11.79
CA THR A 408 8.74 6.50 -11.62
C THR A 408 8.08 5.17 -11.97
N LEU A 409 8.81 4.34 -12.71
CA LEU A 409 8.37 3.03 -13.12
C LEU A 409 9.60 2.12 -13.30
N HIS A 410 9.55 0.89 -12.81
CA HIS A 410 10.62 -0.11 -12.94
C HIS A 410 12.03 0.43 -12.59
N ASN A 411 12.13 1.10 -11.43
CA ASN A 411 13.36 1.71 -10.90
C ASN A 411 14.00 2.81 -11.79
N LYS A 412 13.22 3.43 -12.67
CA LYS A 412 13.67 4.52 -13.55
C LYS A 412 12.75 5.73 -13.41
N VAL A 413 13.27 6.90 -13.76
CA VAL A 413 12.47 8.13 -13.85
C VAL A 413 12.13 8.40 -15.31
N TYR A 414 10.86 8.63 -15.60
CA TYR A 414 10.39 9.06 -16.91
C TYR A 414 9.96 10.51 -16.83
N ILE A 415 10.39 11.34 -17.76
CA ILE A 415 9.95 12.73 -17.91
C ILE A 415 9.44 12.94 -19.33
N CYS A 416 8.27 13.55 -19.49
CA CYS A 416 7.68 13.75 -20.82
C CYS A 416 7.23 15.19 -21.01
N GLY A 417 7.26 15.62 -22.27
CA GLY A 417 6.74 16.92 -22.68
C GLY A 417 7.51 18.09 -22.07
N GLY A 418 6.77 19.15 -21.80
CA GLY A 418 7.27 20.43 -21.32
C GLY A 418 7.44 21.47 -22.42
N PHE A 419 8.11 22.56 -22.06
CA PHE A 419 8.34 23.74 -22.86
C PHE A 419 9.82 24.11 -22.82
N LYS A 420 10.40 24.36 -23.99
CA LYS A 420 11.83 24.72 -24.13
C LYS A 420 12.07 26.21 -24.41
N GLY A 421 11.10 27.05 -24.08
CA GLY A 421 11.17 28.51 -24.29
C GLY A 421 10.55 29.02 -25.59
N ASN A 422 10.54 28.22 -26.65
CA ASN A 422 9.92 28.60 -27.93
C ASN A 422 8.94 27.58 -28.48
N LYS A 423 8.84 26.39 -27.88
CA LYS A 423 8.03 25.28 -28.41
C LYS A 423 7.65 24.29 -27.30
N CYS A 424 6.40 23.81 -27.35
CA CYS A 424 5.97 22.66 -26.57
C CYS A 424 6.60 21.36 -27.11
N LEU A 425 7.02 20.49 -26.22
CA LEU A 425 7.73 19.26 -26.53
C LEU A 425 6.75 18.09 -26.61
N GLN A 426 7.01 17.19 -27.57
CA GLN A 426 6.41 15.84 -27.62
C GLN A 426 7.43 14.78 -27.21
N THR A 427 8.70 15.15 -27.05
CA THR A 427 9.78 14.25 -26.68
C THR A 427 9.65 13.84 -25.22
N ALA A 428 10.20 12.67 -24.91
CA ALA A 428 10.28 12.13 -23.57
C ALA A 428 11.63 11.46 -23.35
N GLU A 429 12.04 11.40 -22.08
CA GLU A 429 13.33 10.86 -21.67
C GLU A 429 13.18 9.95 -20.45
N CYS A 430 14.05 8.95 -20.38
CA CYS A 430 14.15 8.03 -19.26
C CYS A 430 15.53 8.15 -18.62
N TYR A 431 15.57 8.35 -17.31
CA TYR A 431 16.78 8.36 -16.50
C TYR A 431 16.99 7.02 -15.82
N ASN A 432 18.20 6.47 -15.97
CA ASN A 432 18.65 5.32 -15.20
C ASN A 432 19.56 5.79 -14.05
N PRO A 433 19.15 5.61 -12.77
CA PRO A 433 19.97 6.02 -11.63
C PRO A 433 21.26 5.21 -11.48
N GLU A 434 21.34 3.98 -12.00
CA GLU A 434 22.52 3.11 -11.90
C GLU A 434 23.65 3.60 -12.81
N THR A 435 23.31 4.06 -14.01
CA THR A 435 24.28 4.58 -14.99
C THR A 435 24.43 6.09 -14.93
N ASN A 436 23.55 6.79 -14.21
CA ASN A 436 23.44 8.25 -14.17
C ASN A 436 23.36 8.84 -15.61
N GLN A 437 22.44 8.32 -16.42
CA GLN A 437 22.26 8.73 -17.81
C GLN A 437 20.79 8.90 -18.19
N TRP A 438 20.53 9.92 -19.02
CA TRP A 438 19.26 10.16 -19.68
C TRP A 438 19.28 9.60 -21.10
N THR A 439 18.24 8.83 -21.44
CA THR A 439 18.04 8.26 -22.78
C THR A 439 16.73 8.76 -23.35
N MET A 440 16.75 9.25 -24.59
CA MET A 440 15.53 9.58 -25.32
C MET A 440 14.71 8.32 -25.54
N ILE A 441 13.41 8.38 -25.23
CA ILE A 441 12.44 7.35 -25.58
C ILE A 441 11.58 7.82 -26.76
N SER A 442 10.72 6.96 -27.28
CA SER A 442 9.82 7.33 -28.37
C SER A 442 9.01 8.57 -28.01
N PRO A 443 8.85 9.53 -28.93
CA PRO A 443 8.07 10.73 -28.68
C PRO A 443 6.57 10.40 -28.61
N MET A 444 5.84 11.20 -27.84
CA MET A 444 4.37 11.23 -27.85
C MET A 444 3.85 11.69 -29.21
N ASN A 445 2.59 11.38 -29.51
CA ASN A 445 1.91 11.82 -30.73
C ASN A 445 1.65 13.33 -30.69
N SER A 446 1.26 13.85 -29.54
CA SER A 446 0.99 15.28 -29.34
C SER A 446 2.08 15.97 -28.52
N ARG A 447 2.28 17.26 -28.79
CA ARG A 447 3.08 18.15 -27.93
C ARG A 447 2.28 18.44 -26.66
N ARG A 448 2.95 18.46 -25.51
CA ARG A 448 2.27 18.61 -24.20
C ARG A 448 3.14 19.39 -23.22
N SER A 449 2.77 20.63 -22.90
CA SER A 449 3.29 21.37 -21.73
C SER A 449 2.22 21.45 -20.63
N GLY A 450 2.62 21.46 -19.36
CA GLY A 450 1.69 21.51 -18.22
C GLY A 450 0.82 20.25 -18.13
N LEU A 451 1.37 19.11 -18.54
CA LEU A 451 0.68 17.82 -18.56
C LEU A 451 0.75 17.10 -17.20
N GLY A 452 -0.20 16.22 -16.92
CA GLY A 452 -0.11 15.28 -15.81
C GLY A 452 0.51 13.96 -16.27
N ILE A 453 1.49 13.43 -15.52
CA ILE A 453 2.04 12.10 -15.77
C ILE A 453 1.87 11.19 -14.55
N VAL A 454 1.48 9.95 -14.80
CA VAL A 454 1.34 8.94 -13.76
C VAL A 454 1.76 7.57 -14.25
N ALA A 455 2.48 6.81 -13.42
CA ALA A 455 2.73 5.40 -13.66
C ALA A 455 1.55 4.58 -13.13
N TYR A 456 1.05 3.64 -13.93
CA TYR A 456 -0.05 2.78 -13.51
C TYR A 456 -0.02 1.48 -14.32
N ALA A 457 -0.25 0.34 -13.66
CA ALA A 457 -0.31 -0.98 -14.30
C ALA A 457 0.83 -1.26 -15.31
N GLY A 458 2.08 -0.95 -14.91
CA GLY A 458 3.27 -1.20 -15.74
C GLY A 458 3.49 -0.21 -16.89
N ARG A 459 2.70 0.86 -17.00
CA ARG A 459 2.76 1.86 -18.08
C ARG A 459 2.86 3.28 -17.55
N VAL A 460 3.30 4.21 -18.39
CA VAL A 460 3.35 5.65 -18.07
C VAL A 460 2.28 6.38 -18.87
N TYR A 461 1.34 7.03 -18.18
CA TYR A 461 0.24 7.77 -18.80
C TYR A 461 0.57 9.26 -18.81
N ALA A 462 0.48 9.88 -19.99
CA ALA A 462 0.57 11.32 -20.19
C ALA A 462 -0.83 11.86 -20.52
N VAL A 463 -1.33 12.76 -19.67
CA VAL A 463 -2.74 13.20 -19.69
C VAL A 463 -2.80 14.72 -19.86
N GLY A 464 -3.61 15.18 -20.80
CA GLY A 464 -3.86 16.60 -21.05
C GLY A 464 -2.60 17.38 -21.44
N GLY A 465 -2.52 18.63 -20.98
CA GLY A 465 -1.47 19.59 -21.32
C GLY A 465 -1.89 20.55 -22.42
N PHE A 466 -0.93 21.34 -22.91
CA PHE A 466 -1.11 22.33 -23.97
C PHE A 466 -0.12 22.06 -25.11
N ASP A 467 -0.61 22.04 -26.34
CA ASP A 467 0.21 21.66 -27.52
C ASP A 467 0.89 22.83 -28.23
N GLY A 468 0.64 24.05 -27.75
CA GLY A 468 1.06 25.31 -28.36
C GLY A 468 -0.10 26.11 -28.95
N THR A 469 -1.25 25.46 -29.19
CA THR A 469 -2.47 26.06 -29.75
C THR A 469 -3.66 25.82 -28.84
N ASP A 470 -3.90 24.56 -28.48
CA ASP A 470 -5.09 24.12 -27.74
C ASP A 470 -4.73 23.42 -26.44
N CYS A 471 -5.62 23.56 -25.47
CA CYS A 471 -5.62 22.73 -24.27
C CYS A 471 -6.15 21.34 -24.62
N LEU A 472 -5.44 20.30 -24.20
CA LEU A 472 -5.73 18.92 -24.58
C LEU A 472 -6.59 18.23 -23.53
N TYR A 473 -7.56 17.45 -24.01
CA TYR A 473 -8.30 16.47 -23.22
C TYR A 473 -7.80 15.04 -23.49
N SER A 474 -7.01 14.83 -24.54
CA SER A 474 -6.47 13.52 -24.90
C SER A 474 -5.43 13.01 -23.91
N ALA A 475 -5.27 11.70 -23.87
CA ALA A 475 -4.27 11.02 -23.06
C ALA A 475 -3.58 9.92 -23.88
N GLU A 476 -2.33 9.64 -23.53
CA GLU A 476 -1.49 8.63 -24.18
C GLU A 476 -0.80 7.77 -23.12
N ALA A 477 -0.63 6.48 -23.39
CA ALA A 477 0.07 5.54 -22.53
C ALA A 477 1.32 5.00 -23.22
N TYR A 478 2.46 5.16 -22.55
CA TYR A 478 3.75 4.61 -22.97
C TYR A 478 3.92 3.19 -22.44
N ASP A 479 4.29 2.30 -23.36
CA ASP A 479 4.71 0.94 -23.09
C ASP A 479 6.25 0.84 -23.10
N PRO A 480 6.90 0.63 -21.95
CA PRO A 480 8.36 0.51 -21.87
C PRO A 480 8.93 -0.72 -22.59
N GLU A 481 8.15 -1.78 -22.80
CA GLU A 481 8.61 -3.01 -23.45
C GLU A 481 8.75 -2.81 -24.96
N ASN A 482 7.78 -2.11 -25.54
CA ASN A 482 7.71 -1.83 -26.97
C ASN A 482 8.33 -0.46 -27.36
N ASN A 483 8.65 0.37 -26.37
CA ASN A 483 9.08 1.75 -26.56
C ASN A 483 8.12 2.51 -27.50
N SER A 484 6.82 2.48 -27.19
CA SER A 484 5.78 3.10 -28.02
C SER A 484 4.69 3.75 -27.19
N TRP A 485 4.06 4.79 -27.74
CA TRP A 485 2.89 5.46 -27.16
C TRP A 485 1.61 5.00 -27.86
N HIS A 486 0.56 4.81 -27.07
CA HIS A 486 -0.77 4.45 -27.55
C HIS A 486 -1.79 5.43 -27.02
N GLU A 487 -2.74 5.85 -27.85
CA GLU A 487 -3.86 6.67 -27.37
C GLU A 487 -4.73 5.87 -26.39
N VAL A 488 -5.18 6.54 -25.35
CA VAL A 488 -6.11 5.99 -24.36
C VAL A 488 -7.32 6.90 -24.20
N SER A 489 -8.32 6.42 -23.46
CA SER A 489 -9.55 7.17 -23.20
C SER A 489 -9.23 8.59 -22.70
N PRO A 490 -9.80 9.63 -23.34
CA PRO A 490 -9.48 11.00 -22.99
C PRO A 490 -10.27 11.45 -21.75
N MET A 491 -9.87 12.59 -21.19
CA MET A 491 -10.65 13.28 -20.16
C MET A 491 -11.92 13.90 -20.76
N TRP A 492 -12.93 14.10 -19.90
CA TRP A 492 -14.15 14.83 -20.27
C TRP A 492 -13.93 16.31 -20.55
N THR A 493 -12.90 16.91 -19.93
CA THR A 493 -12.61 18.33 -20.03
C THR A 493 -11.12 18.53 -20.32
N PRO A 494 -10.75 19.41 -21.27
CA PRO A 494 -9.36 19.79 -21.49
C PRO A 494 -8.74 20.41 -20.23
N ARG A 495 -7.51 20.02 -19.90
CA ARG A 495 -6.78 20.53 -18.73
C ARG A 495 -5.29 20.69 -19.03
N SER A 496 -4.71 21.77 -18.51
CA SER A 496 -3.27 22.05 -18.50
C SER A 496 -2.88 22.68 -17.17
N ASN A 497 -1.60 22.60 -16.82
CA ASN A 497 -1.03 23.09 -15.54
C ASN A 497 -1.74 22.47 -14.33
N PHE A 498 -1.83 21.14 -14.33
CA PHE A 498 -2.47 20.39 -13.25
C PHE A 498 -1.56 19.26 -12.78
N GLY A 499 -1.69 18.91 -11.50
CA GLY A 499 -1.10 17.71 -10.94
C GLY A 499 -2.00 16.49 -11.17
N GLY A 500 -1.43 15.38 -11.61
CA GLY A 500 -2.10 14.08 -11.65
C GLY A 500 -1.51 13.15 -10.60
N CYS A 501 -2.33 12.33 -9.95
CA CYS A 501 -1.85 11.25 -9.08
C CYS A 501 -2.68 9.98 -9.24
N CYS A 502 -2.07 8.83 -8.97
CA CYS A 502 -2.79 7.57 -8.85
C CYS A 502 -2.98 7.28 -7.37
N VAL A 503 -4.22 7.02 -6.97
CA VAL A 503 -4.52 6.44 -5.67
C VAL A 503 -4.68 4.95 -5.87
N GLN A 504 -3.69 4.16 -5.46
CA GLN A 504 -3.80 2.71 -5.44
C GLN A 504 -4.39 2.26 -4.09
N PRO A 505 -5.34 1.31 -4.08
CA PRO A 505 -5.62 0.53 -2.87
C PRO A 505 -4.32 -0.11 -2.37
N ALA A 506 -4.20 -0.34 -1.06
CA ALA A 506 -2.96 -0.67 -0.35
C ALA A 506 -2.22 -1.96 -0.77
N ASP A 507 -2.63 -2.62 -1.86
CA ASP A 507 -2.13 -3.92 -2.30
C ASP A 507 -0.84 -3.90 -3.12
N THR A 508 -0.34 -2.73 -3.50
CA THR A 508 0.96 -2.63 -4.16
C THR A 508 1.87 -1.78 -3.31
N GLY A 509 2.92 -2.37 -2.74
CA GLY A 509 3.95 -1.74 -1.90
C GLY A 509 4.80 -0.67 -2.60
N LEU A 510 4.22 0.05 -3.56
CA LEU A 510 4.74 1.20 -4.24
C LEU A 510 3.83 2.37 -3.87
N SER A 511 4.16 3.07 -2.78
CA SER A 511 3.64 4.42 -2.55
C SER A 511 4.17 5.32 -3.68
N GLN A 512 3.45 5.36 -4.80
CA GLN A 512 3.78 6.26 -5.88
C GLN A 512 3.29 7.66 -5.50
N SER A 513 4.23 8.49 -5.07
CA SER A 513 4.04 9.93 -5.02
C SER A 513 3.92 10.43 -6.46
N ALA A 514 2.76 10.93 -6.84
CA ALA A 514 2.72 11.78 -8.02
C ALA A 514 2.93 13.22 -7.57
N ALA A 515 3.87 13.89 -8.23
CA ALA A 515 4.14 15.27 -7.93
C ALA A 515 3.02 16.14 -8.47
N LEU A 516 2.39 16.87 -7.57
CA LEU A 516 1.45 17.91 -7.94
C LEU A 516 2.26 19.10 -8.44
N GLN A 517 1.99 19.49 -9.68
CA GLN A 517 2.49 20.71 -10.30
C GLN A 517 1.25 21.62 -10.44
N GLN A 518 1.17 22.65 -9.61
CA GLN A 518 0.06 23.62 -9.58
C GLN A 518 0.50 24.99 -10.07
#